data_AF-A0A5S9R8E8-F1
#
_entry.id   AF-A0A5S9R8E8-F1
#
_cell.length_a   1.000
_cell.length_b   1.000
_cell.length_c   1.000
_cell.angle_alpha   90.00
_cell.angle_beta   90.00
_cell.angle_gamma   90.00
#
_symmetry.space_group_name_H-M   'P 1'
#
loop_
_entity.id
_entity.type
_entity.pdbx_description
1 polymer ?
#
loop_
_entity_poly.entity_id
_entity_poly.type
_entity_poly.pdbx_seq_one_letter_code
_entity_poly.pdbx_strand_id
1 'polypeptide(L)'
;MTTWEPMDVEMMETQGGGGTLVSPHPAHDPEWSRMDELRWRAGVLRANTGVTVTFNDQPTFRRQDRTARFPELVGVIVEGPAGSMSCSEFDRDLLAFLNAVEVGASVMGTMLGAAAP
;
A
#
# COMPACT_ATOMS: atom_id res chain seq x y z
N MET A 1 -17.26 11.02 4.88
CA MET A 1 -15.89 10.51 5.09
C MET A 1 -16.00 9.03 4.91
N THR A 2 -15.47 8.53 3.81
CA THR A 2 -15.44 7.11 3.47
C THR A 2 -14.04 6.63 3.78
N THR A 3 -13.96 5.64 4.65
CA THR A 3 -12.73 4.90 4.85
C THR A 3 -12.71 3.78 3.82
N TRP A 4 -11.62 3.66 3.08
CA TRP A 4 -11.44 2.61 2.09
C TRP A 4 -10.41 1.62 2.62
N GLU A 5 -10.80 0.35 2.64
CA GLU A 5 -9.92 -0.76 3.03
C GLU A 5 -9.09 -1.25 1.83
N PRO A 6 -7.89 -1.82 2.07
CA PRO A 6 -7.11 -2.51 1.04
C PRO A 6 -7.94 -3.56 0.32
N MET A 7 -7.59 -3.80 -0.94
CA MET A 7 -8.09 -4.98 -1.63
C MET A 7 -7.50 -6.22 -0.97
N ASP A 8 -8.28 -7.29 -0.89
CA ASP A 8 -7.75 -8.57 -0.44
C ASP A 8 -6.88 -9.14 -1.56
N VAL A 9 -5.59 -9.31 -1.28
CA VAL A 9 -4.60 -9.77 -2.25
C VAL A 9 -3.81 -10.91 -1.64
N GLU A 10 -3.69 -12.00 -2.39
CA GLU A 10 -2.89 -13.15 -2.02
C GLU A 10 -1.68 -13.28 -2.96
N MET A 11 -0.51 -13.62 -2.42
CA MET A 11 0.68 -13.91 -3.22
C MET A 11 0.64 -15.39 -3.62
N MET A 12 0.34 -15.67 -4.88
CA MET A 12 0.22 -17.03 -5.40
C MET A 12 1.53 -17.50 -6.01
N GLU A 13 1.97 -18.69 -5.58
CA GLU A 13 3.11 -19.39 -6.19
C GLU A 13 2.66 -20.19 -7.40
N THR A 14 3.21 -19.88 -8.57
CA THR A 14 3.00 -20.66 -9.79
C THR A 14 4.28 -21.39 -10.15
N GLN A 15 4.26 -22.73 -10.13
CA GLN A 15 5.36 -23.54 -10.65
C GLN A 15 5.30 -23.60 -12.18
N GLY A 16 6.35 -23.10 -12.84
CA GLY A 16 6.56 -23.23 -14.28
C GLY A 16 7.87 -23.98 -14.59
N GLY A 17 8.08 -24.28 -15.87
CA GLY A 17 9.27 -25.00 -16.35
C GLY A 17 10.62 -24.29 -16.14
N GLY A 18 10.63 -23.09 -15.54
CA GLY A 18 11.83 -22.29 -15.23
C GLY A 18 11.97 -21.85 -13.76
N GLY A 19 11.11 -22.34 -12.85
CA GLY A 19 11.12 -21.98 -11.43
C GLY A 19 9.74 -21.61 -10.87
N THR A 20 9.71 -21.19 -9.61
CA THR A 20 8.50 -20.68 -8.94
C THR A 20 8.39 -19.17 -9.17
N LEU A 21 7.28 -18.73 -9.76
CA LEU A 21 6.94 -17.30 -9.87
C LEU A 21 5.91 -16.97 -8.77
N VAL A 22 6.18 -15.93 -7.98
CA VAL A 22 5.22 -15.41 -7.00
C VAL A 22 4.54 -14.18 -7.60
N SER A 23 3.22 -14.23 -7.77
CA SER A 23 2.45 -13.10 -8.32
C SER A 23 1.19 -12.82 -7.48
N PRO A 24 0.82 -11.53 -7.34
CA PRO A 24 -0.38 -11.15 -6.61
C PRO A 24 -1.67 -11.58 -7.34
N HIS A 25 -2.68 -11.97 -6.58
CA HIS A 25 -4.03 -12.24 -7.03
C HIS A 25 -5.05 -11.40 -6.23
N PRO A 26 -5.95 -10.64 -6.88
CA PRO A 26 -6.11 -10.52 -8.33
C PRO A 26 -4.90 -9.86 -9.00
N ALA A 27 -4.69 -10.16 -10.28
CA ALA A 27 -3.65 -9.50 -11.08
C ALA A 27 -3.99 -8.01 -11.25
N HIS A 28 -2.97 -7.17 -11.44
CA HIS A 28 -3.15 -5.75 -11.69
C HIS A 28 -3.97 -5.51 -12.96
N ASP A 29 -5.07 -4.76 -12.85
CA ASP A 29 -5.90 -4.35 -13.97
C ASP A 29 -5.64 -2.87 -14.32
N PRO A 30 -5.15 -2.55 -15.53
CA PRO A 30 -4.90 -1.17 -15.94
C PRO A 30 -6.17 -0.33 -16.13
N GLU A 31 -7.36 -0.95 -16.18
CA GLU A 31 -8.65 -0.24 -16.28
C GLU A 31 -9.22 0.15 -14.91
N TRP A 32 -8.58 -0.26 -13.81
CA TRP A 32 -9.03 0.10 -12.48
C TRP A 32 -9.06 1.61 -12.24
N SER A 33 -10.02 2.02 -11.41
CA SER A 33 -10.02 3.37 -10.89
C SER A 33 -8.75 3.60 -10.08
N ARG A 34 -8.29 4.85 -9.98
CA ARG A 34 -7.09 5.19 -9.21
C ARG A 34 -7.19 4.78 -7.74
N MET A 35 -8.39 4.84 -7.16
CA MET A 35 -8.61 4.35 -5.79
C MET A 35 -8.48 2.82 -5.72
N ASP A 36 -8.98 2.08 -6.72
CA ASP A 36 -8.83 0.63 -6.75
C ASP A 36 -7.37 0.21 -6.99
N GLU A 37 -6.60 0.96 -7.80
CA GLU A 37 -5.15 0.77 -7.94
C GLU A 37 -4.41 0.95 -6.60
N LEU A 38 -4.72 2.02 -5.86
CA LEU A 38 -4.16 2.26 -4.52
C LEU A 38 -4.55 1.17 -3.52
N ARG A 39 -5.83 0.74 -3.53
CA ARG A 39 -6.32 -0.36 -2.68
C ARG A 39 -5.65 -1.67 -3.01
N TRP A 40 -5.44 -1.96 -4.29
CA TRP A 40 -4.71 -3.15 -4.73
C TRP A 40 -3.25 -3.10 -4.30
N ARG A 41 -2.55 -1.97 -4.50
CA ARG A 41 -1.14 -1.83 -4.08
C ARG A 41 -0.99 -1.99 -2.56
N ALA A 42 -1.92 -1.44 -1.78
CA ALA A 42 -1.99 -1.67 -0.34
C ALA A 42 -2.23 -3.15 0.01
N GLY A 43 -3.07 -3.85 -0.75
CA GLY A 43 -3.29 -5.28 -0.62
C GLY A 43 -2.00 -6.08 -0.86
N VAL A 44 -1.28 -5.79 -1.95
CA VAL A 44 0.02 -6.39 -2.26
C VAL A 44 1.03 -6.14 -1.13
N LEU A 45 1.11 -4.90 -0.64
CA LEU A 45 1.98 -4.55 0.47
C LEU A 45 1.64 -5.34 1.75
N ARG A 46 0.36 -5.47 2.06
CA ARG A 46 -0.14 -6.27 3.19
C ARG A 46 0.26 -7.73 3.05
N ALA A 47 0.07 -8.31 1.85
CA ALA A 47 0.42 -9.69 1.58
C ALA A 47 1.94 -9.94 1.68
N ASN A 48 2.76 -8.99 1.25
CA ASN A 48 4.22 -9.09 1.27
C ASN A 48 4.85 -8.85 2.66
N THR A 49 4.25 -7.97 3.47
CA THR A 49 4.93 -7.41 4.66
C THR A 49 4.12 -7.53 5.95
N GLY A 50 2.85 -7.90 5.88
CA GLY A 50 1.93 -7.93 7.03
C GLY A 50 1.45 -6.55 7.50
N VAL A 51 1.82 -5.47 6.79
CA VAL A 51 1.42 -4.10 7.09
C VAL A 51 0.00 -3.85 6.61
N THR A 52 -0.82 -3.21 7.43
CA THR A 52 -2.18 -2.78 7.05
C THR A 52 -2.15 -1.32 6.63
N VAL A 53 -2.82 -1.00 5.53
CA VAL A 53 -2.92 0.38 5.03
C VAL A 53 -4.38 0.78 5.01
N THR A 54 -4.73 1.94 5.54
CA THR A 54 -6.10 2.46 5.52
C THR A 54 -6.12 3.78 4.78
N PHE A 55 -7.06 3.94 3.85
CA PHE A 55 -7.23 5.17 3.09
C PHE A 55 -8.45 5.96 3.59
N ASN A 56 -8.33 7.28 3.61
CA ASN A 56 -9.38 8.19 4.01
C ASN A 56 -9.61 9.25 2.93
N ASP A 57 -10.82 9.30 2.38
CA ASP A 57 -11.19 10.14 1.24
C ASP A 57 -11.85 11.47 1.62
N GLN A 58 -11.45 12.10 2.74
CA GLN A 58 -12.10 13.32 3.21
C GLN A 58 -12.32 14.31 2.04
N PRO A 59 -13.56 14.81 1.86
CA PRO A 59 -13.93 15.56 0.66
C PRO A 59 -13.12 16.84 0.50
N THR A 60 -12.58 17.35 1.61
CA THR A 60 -11.73 18.53 1.63
C THR A 60 -10.83 18.47 2.85
N PHE A 61 -9.54 18.69 2.65
CA PHE A 61 -8.58 18.94 3.71
C PHE A 61 -8.08 20.38 3.60
N ARG A 62 -8.08 21.10 4.72
CA ARG A 62 -7.73 22.51 4.78
C ARG A 62 -6.54 22.70 5.72
N ARG A 63 -5.39 23.10 5.15
CA ARG A 63 -4.27 23.69 5.89
C ARG A 63 -4.39 25.20 5.89
N GLN A 64 -3.58 25.85 6.73
CA GLN A 64 -3.53 27.30 6.88
C GLN A 64 -3.23 28.03 5.55
N ASP A 65 -2.52 27.37 4.63
CA ASP A 65 -2.02 27.90 3.36
C ASP A 65 -2.74 27.33 2.13
N ARG A 66 -3.47 26.21 2.25
CA ARG A 66 -4.11 25.55 1.10
C ARG A 66 -5.35 24.74 1.47
N THR A 67 -6.28 24.67 0.53
CA THR A 67 -7.39 23.72 0.54
C THR A 67 -7.16 22.68 -0.56
N ALA A 68 -7.16 21.40 -0.22
CA ALA A 68 -7.08 20.28 -1.16
C ALA A 68 -8.39 19.49 -1.12
N ARG A 69 -8.83 18.93 -2.25
CA ARG A 69 -10.09 18.18 -2.37
C ARG A 69 -9.82 16.84 -3.04
N PHE A 70 -10.67 15.86 -2.77
CA PHE A 70 -10.67 14.61 -3.52
C PHE A 70 -10.78 14.87 -5.04
N PRO A 71 -10.03 14.16 -5.90
CA PRO A 71 -9.12 13.04 -5.59
C PRO A 71 -7.69 13.44 -5.21
N GLU A 72 -7.36 14.75 -5.17
CA GLU A 72 -5.98 15.22 -4.94
C GLU A 72 -5.41 14.87 -3.55
N LEU A 73 -6.26 14.45 -2.61
CA LEU A 73 -5.89 14.11 -1.24
C LEU A 73 -6.52 12.78 -0.83
N VAL A 74 -5.68 11.83 -0.47
CA VAL A 74 -6.08 10.61 0.24
C VAL A 74 -5.20 10.53 1.48
N GLY A 75 -5.83 10.54 2.66
CA GLY A 75 -5.12 10.28 3.91
C GLY A 75 -4.75 8.80 3.95
N VAL A 76 -3.49 8.50 4.24
CA VAL A 76 -3.01 7.12 4.36
C VAL A 76 -2.52 6.88 5.76
N ILE A 77 -3.03 5.82 6.37
CA ILE A 77 -2.54 5.32 7.66
C ILE A 77 -1.93 3.95 7.38
N VAL A 78 -0.71 3.75 7.82
CA VAL A 78 0.06 2.52 7.67
C VAL A 78 0.31 1.97 9.07
N GLU A 79 -0.15 0.77 9.33
CA GLU A 79 -0.06 0.12 10.63
C GLU A 79 0.72 -1.19 10.47
N GLY A 80 1.86 -1.30 11.16
CA GLY A 80 2.70 -2.49 11.11
C GLY A 80 3.20 -2.90 12.50
N PRO A 81 3.96 -4.01 12.58
CA PRO A 81 4.49 -4.53 13.84
C PRO A 81 5.39 -3.52 14.59
N ALA A 82 6.05 -2.63 13.84
CA ALA A 82 6.94 -1.59 14.37
C ALA A 82 6.21 -0.30 14.81
N GLY A 83 4.89 -0.21 14.60
CA GLY A 83 4.07 0.96 14.94
C GLY A 83 3.24 1.49 13.78
N SER A 84 2.59 2.63 14.01
CA SER A 84 1.72 3.30 13.05
C SER A 84 2.35 4.57 12.48
N MET A 85 2.26 4.76 11.16
CA MET A 85 2.61 5.99 10.47
C MET A 85 1.39 6.53 9.74
N SER A 86 1.11 7.83 9.86
CA SER A 86 0.04 8.48 9.10
C SER A 86 0.63 9.55 8.20
N CYS A 87 0.26 9.54 6.93
CA CYS A 87 0.58 10.59 5.99
C CYS A 87 -0.71 11.17 5.38
N SER A 88 -0.67 12.45 5.04
CA SER A 88 -1.70 13.11 4.24
C SER A 88 -0.98 13.71 3.05
N GLU A 89 -0.75 12.89 2.04
CA GLU A 89 0.01 13.26 0.85
C GLU A 89 -0.91 13.52 -0.34
N PHE A 90 -0.40 14.31 -1.27
CA PHE A 90 -1.09 14.57 -2.51
C PHE A 90 -1.07 13.32 -3.39
N ASP A 91 -2.10 13.15 -4.19
CA ASP A 91 -2.37 11.96 -5.01
C ASP A 91 -1.19 11.47 -5.88
N ARG A 92 -0.31 12.37 -6.33
CA ARG A 92 0.89 12.00 -7.11
C ARG A 92 1.97 11.32 -6.26
N ASP A 93 2.05 11.66 -4.97
CA ASP A 93 3.13 11.24 -4.08
C ASP A 93 2.78 9.95 -3.33
N LEU A 94 1.50 9.58 -3.28
CA LEU A 94 1.01 8.38 -2.59
C LEU A 94 1.57 7.05 -3.12
N LEU A 95 1.72 6.91 -4.44
CA LEU A 95 2.36 5.72 -5.03
C LEU A 95 3.84 5.65 -4.63
N ALA A 96 4.53 6.79 -4.61
CA ALA A 96 5.93 6.85 -4.17
C ALA A 96 6.05 6.55 -2.67
N PHE A 97 5.11 7.04 -1.86
CA PHE A 97 5.01 6.73 -0.43
C PHE A 97 4.79 5.23 -0.19
N LEU A 98 3.82 4.61 -0.85
CA LEU A 98 3.55 3.16 -0.71
C LEU A 98 4.76 2.32 -1.16
N ASN A 99 5.43 2.70 -2.25
CA ASN A 99 6.67 2.04 -2.67
C ASN A 99 7.81 2.26 -1.67
N ALA A 100 7.94 3.45 -1.08
CA ALA A 100 8.94 3.73 -0.04
C ALA A 100 8.66 2.92 1.24
N VAL A 101 7.39 2.75 1.62
CA VAL A 101 6.97 1.87 2.71
C VAL A 101 7.29 0.42 2.37
N GLU A 102 7.01 -0.04 1.15
CA GLU A 102 7.36 -1.39 0.70
C GLU A 102 8.86 -1.65 0.75
N VAL A 103 9.67 -0.72 0.25
CA VAL A 103 11.14 -0.80 0.31
C VAL A 103 11.61 -0.76 1.76
N GLY A 104 11.08 0.15 2.59
CA GLY A 104 11.45 0.26 4.01
C GLY A 104 11.06 -0.98 4.82
N ALA A 105 9.87 -1.53 4.58
CA ALA A 105 9.38 -2.76 5.20
C ALA A 105 10.17 -3.98 4.70
N SER A 106 10.55 -4.03 3.43
CA SER A 106 11.42 -5.06 2.86
C SER A 106 12.83 -4.99 3.45
N VAL A 107 13.41 -3.79 3.65
CA VAL A 107 14.73 -3.60 4.28
C VAL A 107 14.69 -3.97 5.77
N MET A 108 13.63 -3.63 6.50
CA MET A 108 13.44 -4.05 7.90
C MET A 108 13.12 -5.55 8.02
N GLY A 109 12.37 -6.12 7.07
CA GLY A 109 12.14 -7.55 6.93
C GLY A 109 13.41 -8.32 6.53
N THR A 110 14.34 -7.67 5.81
CA THR A 110 15.68 -8.21 5.52
C THR A 110 16.55 -8.24 6.79
N MET A 111 16.30 -7.40 7.79
CA MET A 111 16.90 -7.56 9.13
C MET A 111 16.24 -8.65 10.00
N LEU A 112 15.11 -9.23 9.57
CA LEU A 112 14.51 -10.43 10.19
C LEU A 112 14.90 -11.73 9.47
N GLY A 113 15.71 -11.65 8.40
CA GLY A 113 16.23 -12.80 7.65
C GLY A 113 17.61 -13.32 8.08
N ALA A 114 18.24 -12.72 9.09
CA ALA A 114 19.55 -13.17 9.61
C ALA A 114 19.45 -13.65 11.06
N ALA A 115 18.58 -14.62 11.31
CA ALA A 115 18.69 -15.48 12.49
C ALA A 115 18.07 -16.85 12.21
N ALA A 116 18.82 -17.69 11.51
CA ALA A 116 18.77 -19.14 11.68
C ALA A 116 20.18 -19.69 11.42
N PRO A 117 20.63 -20.76 12.08
CA PRO A 117 20.11 -21.46 13.27
C PRO A 117 20.77 -21.05 14.60
#